data_AF-A0A7X9BK55-F1
#
_entry.id   AF-A0A7X9BK55-F1
#
_cell.length_a   1.000
_cell.length_b   1.000
_cell.length_c   1.000
_cell.angle_alpha   90.00
_cell.angle_beta   90.00
_cell.angle_gamma   90.00
#
_symmetry.space_group_name_H-M   'P 1'
#
loop_
_entity.id
_entity.type
_entity.pdbx_description
1 polymer ?
#
loop_
_entity_poly.entity_id
_entity_poly.type
_entity_poly.pdbx_seq_one_letter_code
_entity_poly.pdbx_strand_id
1 'polypeptide(L)'
;MSEKTELILLLAGLGQLNFCDEKPEQTIGMVGKGFEVFMHISESIDLSQLKMRFEKEALKEEAFINKVAAKLKGNFAKNAPEEIVRNEKEKMEASSTRLKTLRSYIEAL
;
A
#
# COMPACT_ATOMS: atom_id res chain seq x y z
N MET A 1 5.92 -11.44 21.73
CA MET A 1 5.42 -11.22 20.36
C MET A 1 6.57 -11.43 19.35
N SER A 2 7.19 -12.63 19.31
CA SER A 2 8.37 -12.89 18.45
C SER A 2 8.32 -14.25 17.75
N GLU A 3 7.16 -14.92 17.74
CA GLU A 3 7.05 -16.33 17.37
C GLU A 3 7.30 -16.60 15.87
N LYS A 4 7.34 -15.57 15.02
CA LYS A 4 7.46 -15.71 13.56
C LYS A 4 8.57 -14.89 12.93
N THR A 5 9.47 -14.30 13.72
CA THR A 5 10.54 -13.44 13.20
C THR A 5 11.44 -14.19 12.21
N GLU A 6 11.86 -15.41 12.55
CA GLU A 6 12.69 -16.25 11.67
C GLU A 6 11.98 -16.58 10.35
N LEU A 7 10.67 -16.81 10.41
CA LEU A 7 9.87 -17.14 9.24
C LEU A 7 9.71 -15.93 8.31
N ILE A 8 9.55 -14.73 8.88
CA ILE A 8 9.52 -13.47 8.13
C ILE A 8 10.87 -13.22 7.47
N LEU A 9 11.98 -13.38 8.20
CA LEU A 9 13.34 -13.24 7.65
C LEU A 9 13.57 -14.21 6.49
N LEU A 10 13.17 -15.47 6.64
CA LEU A 10 13.30 -16.50 5.59
C LEU A 10 12.48 -16.16 4.34
N LEU A 11 11.19 -15.83 4.50
CA LEU A 11 10.29 -15.58 3.36
C LEU A 11 10.58 -14.26 2.64
N ALA A 12 11.07 -13.25 3.38
CA ALA A 12 11.45 -11.96 2.81
C ALA A 12 12.90 -11.92 2.31
N GLY A 13 13.72 -12.93 2.63
CA GLY A 13 15.14 -12.97 2.29
C GLY A 13 15.96 -11.89 3.01
N LEU A 14 15.60 -11.56 4.25
CA LEU A 14 16.22 -10.49 5.04
C LEU A 14 17.18 -11.08 6.09
N GLY A 15 18.29 -10.39 6.34
CA GLY A 15 19.25 -10.78 7.37
C GLY A 15 18.92 -10.24 8.76
N GLN A 16 18.12 -9.18 8.85
CA GLN A 16 17.79 -8.52 10.10
C GLN A 16 16.38 -7.91 10.05
N LEU A 17 15.66 -7.99 11.17
CA LEU A 17 14.33 -7.41 11.35
C LEU A 17 14.26 -6.76 12.73
N ASN A 18 13.87 -5.49 12.77
CA ASN A 18 13.70 -4.71 13.99
C ASN A 18 12.28 -4.14 14.01
N PHE A 19 11.64 -4.17 15.18
CA PHE A 19 10.37 -3.49 15.40
C PHE A 19 10.65 -2.06 15.89
N CYS A 20 9.91 -1.10 15.37
CA CYS A 20 9.99 0.30 15.77
C CYS A 20 8.57 0.85 15.97
N ASP A 21 8.41 1.72 16.97
CA ASP A 21 7.13 2.41 17.23
C ASP A 21 6.95 3.63 16.32
N GLU A 22 8.06 4.19 15.81
CA GLU A 22 8.08 5.37 14.95
C GLU A 22 8.88 5.10 13.66
N LYS A 23 8.53 5.80 12.59
CA LYS A 23 9.21 5.70 11.29
C LYS A 23 10.66 6.19 11.40
N PRO A 24 11.68 5.34 11.12
CA PRO A 24 13.07 5.76 11.14
C PRO A 24 13.41 6.70 9.97
N GLU A 25 14.36 7.61 10.18
CA GLU A 25 14.85 8.51 9.11
C GLU A 25 15.48 7.71 7.95
N GLN A 26 15.38 8.26 6.73
CA GLN A 26 15.93 7.67 5.50
C GLN A 26 15.42 6.24 5.19
N THR A 27 14.19 5.92 5.62
CA THR A 27 13.52 4.67 5.28
C THR A 27 12.37 4.88 4.29
N ILE A 28 12.18 3.89 3.42
CA ILE A 28 10.96 3.75 2.64
C ILE A 28 9.99 2.94 3.47
N GLY A 29 8.83 3.53 3.77
CA GLY A 29 7.72 2.81 4.38
C GLY A 29 7.00 1.96 3.35
N MET A 30 6.35 0.89 3.79
CA MET A 30 5.33 0.19 3.03
C MET A 30 4.23 -0.22 3.99
N VAL A 31 3.00 0.17 3.68
CA VAL A 31 1.83 -0.19 4.49
C VAL A 31 1.23 -1.49 3.98
N GLY A 32 1.24 -2.51 4.84
CA GLY A 32 0.51 -3.75 4.67
C GLY A 32 -0.83 -3.72 5.39
N LYS A 33 -1.61 -4.80 5.26
CA LYS A 33 -2.88 -4.91 5.98
C LYS A 33 -2.60 -5.14 7.47
N GLY A 34 -2.72 -4.09 8.28
CA GLY A 34 -2.53 -4.13 9.73
C GLY A 34 -1.08 -4.05 10.20
N PHE A 35 -0.14 -3.68 9.33
CA PHE A 35 1.26 -3.46 9.70
C PHE A 35 1.91 -2.44 8.77
N GLU A 36 2.96 -1.78 9.25
CA GLU A 36 3.86 -0.96 8.45
C GLU A 36 5.26 -1.55 8.50
N VAL A 37 5.96 -1.50 7.36
CA VAL A 37 7.34 -1.95 7.24
C VAL A 37 8.18 -0.78 6.79
N PHE A 38 9.34 -0.60 7.39
CA PHE A 38 10.31 0.41 6.97
C PHE A 38 11.58 -0.29 6.50
N MET A 39 12.01 0.02 5.28
CA MET A 39 13.27 -0.46 4.71
C MET A 39 14.25 0.69 4.60
N HIS A 40 15.46 0.49 5.16
CA HIS A 40 16.58 1.38 4.89
C HIS A 40 17.00 1.24 3.42
N ILE A 41 17.08 2.36 2.73
CA ILE A 41 17.63 2.39 1.38
C ILE A 41 19.13 2.23 1.51
N SER A 42 19.67 1.10 1.05
CA SER A 42 21.12 0.99 0.84
C SER A 42 21.52 1.75 -0.43
N GLU A 43 22.75 2.25 -0.50
CA GLU A 43 23.29 2.99 -1.65
C GLU A 43 23.21 2.21 -2.99
N SER A 44 22.97 0.88 -2.93
CA SER A 44 22.83 0.00 -4.10
C SER A 44 21.41 -0.12 -4.69
N ILE A 45 20.40 0.59 -4.16
CA ILE A 45 19.05 0.56 -4.73
C ILE A 45 18.94 1.46 -5.96
N ASP A 46 18.42 0.90 -7.06
CA ASP A 46 18.01 1.67 -8.23
C ASP A 46 16.71 2.44 -7.92
N LEU A 47 16.87 3.68 -7.46
CA LEU A 47 15.76 4.58 -7.13
C LEU A 47 14.86 4.86 -8.34
N SER A 48 15.40 4.84 -9.55
CA SER A 48 14.64 5.07 -10.78
C SER A 48 13.73 3.89 -11.09
N GLN A 49 14.25 2.66 -10.95
CA GLN A 49 13.45 1.44 -11.08
C GLN A 49 12.38 1.37 -9.98
N LEU A 50 12.70 1.78 -8.75
CA LEU A 50 11.76 1.77 -7.64
C LEU A 50 10.61 2.77 -7.85
N LYS A 51 10.94 4.01 -8.24
CA LYS A 51 9.96 5.03 -8.60
C LYS A 51 9.02 4.55 -9.71
N MET A 52 9.57 3.95 -10.77
CA MET A 52 8.77 3.39 -11.86
C MET A 52 7.80 2.29 -11.38
N ARG A 53 8.21 1.45 -10.44
CA ARG A 53 7.34 0.42 -9.84
C ARG A 53 6.21 1.06 -9.05
N PHE A 54 6.52 2.03 -8.19
CA PHE A 54 5.50 2.75 -7.39
C PHE A 54 4.53 3.53 -8.27
N GLU A 55 4.99 4.20 -9.32
CA GLU A 55 4.12 4.87 -10.30
C GLU A 55 3.18 3.88 -10.98
N LYS A 56 3.69 2.71 -11.39
CA LYS A 56 2.87 1.66 -12.00
C LYS A 56 1.83 1.10 -11.03
N GLU A 57 2.15 0.95 -9.75
CA GLU A 57 1.19 0.54 -8.72
C GLU A 57 0.16 1.62 -8.43
N ALA A 58 0.58 2.89 -8.34
CA ALA A 58 -0.31 4.02 -8.16
C ALA A 58 -1.33 4.13 -9.31
N LEU A 59 -0.90 3.96 -10.55
CA LEU A 59 -1.79 3.95 -11.72
C LEU A 59 -2.82 2.81 -11.67
N LYS A 60 -2.45 1.63 -11.14
CA LYS A 60 -3.40 0.52 -10.97
C LYS A 60 -4.45 0.82 -9.92
N GLU A 61 -4.05 1.36 -8.77
CA GLU A 61 -5.00 1.72 -7.71
C GLU A 61 -5.89 2.88 -8.14
N GLU A 62 -5.35 3.88 -8.84
CA GLU A 62 -6.13 4.98 -9.42
C GLU A 62 -7.16 4.47 -10.44
N ALA A 63 -6.77 3.54 -11.33
CA ALA A 63 -7.70 2.92 -12.27
C ALA A 63 -8.79 2.09 -11.55
N PHE A 64 -8.45 1.41 -10.46
CA PHE A 64 -9.41 0.67 -9.65
C PHE A 64 -10.41 1.62 -8.96
N ILE A 65 -9.93 2.67 -8.30
CA ILE A 65 -10.76 3.70 -7.66
C ILE A 65 -11.71 4.31 -8.69
N ASN A 66 -11.21 4.68 -9.87
CA ASN A 66 -12.04 5.27 -10.93
C ASN A 66 -13.14 4.31 -11.41
N LYS A 67 -12.84 3.02 -11.56
CA LYS A 67 -13.84 1.99 -11.91
C LYS A 67 -14.92 1.85 -10.84
N VAL A 68 -14.51 1.80 -9.57
CA VAL A 68 -15.45 1.66 -8.45
C VAL A 68 -16.29 2.93 -8.27
N ALA A 69 -15.69 4.12 -8.37
CA ALA A 69 -16.38 5.39 -8.30
C ALA A 69 -17.41 5.55 -9.43
N ALA A 70 -17.07 5.13 -10.66
CA ALA A 70 -18.01 5.11 -11.78
C ALA A 70 -19.18 4.14 -11.53
N LYS A 71 -18.89 2.95 -10.98
CA LYS A 71 -19.90 1.96 -10.60
C LYS A 71 -20.85 2.52 -9.53
N LEU A 72 -20.31 3.17 -8.49
CA LEU A 72 -21.08 3.78 -7.39
C LEU A 72 -21.89 5.01 -7.83
N LYS A 73 -21.43 5.78 -8.81
CA LYS A 73 -22.21 6.89 -9.41
C LYS A 73 -23.37 6.41 -10.31
N GLY A 74 -23.24 5.22 -10.88
CA GLY A 74 -24.24 4.63 -11.77
C GLY A 74 -25.43 4.01 -11.04
N ASN A 75 -26.22 3.22 -11.76
CA ASN A 75 -27.42 2.56 -11.23
C ASN A 75 -27.12 1.49 -10.15
N PHE A 76 -25.85 1.12 -9.95
CA PHE A 76 -25.46 0.14 -8.93
C PHE A 76 -25.83 0.62 -7.53
N ALA A 77 -25.56 1.87 -7.17
CA ALA A 77 -25.91 2.39 -5.85
C ALA A 77 -27.42 2.50 -5.61
N LYS A 78 -28.23 2.53 -6.69
CA LYS A 78 -29.70 2.59 -6.62
C LYS A 78 -30.35 1.20 -6.56
N ASN A 79 -29.70 0.19 -7.15
CA ASN A 79 -30.28 -1.14 -7.35
C ASN A 79 -29.63 -2.25 -6.51
N ALA A 80 -28.44 -2.01 -5.96
CA ALA A 80 -27.74 -2.99 -5.13
C ALA A 80 -28.13 -2.86 -3.64
N PRO A 81 -28.10 -3.97 -2.88
CA PRO A 81 -28.28 -3.94 -1.43
C PRO A 81 -27.28 -2.99 -0.75
N GLU A 82 -27.72 -2.29 0.29
CA GLU A 82 -26.90 -1.32 1.03
C GLU A 82 -25.58 -1.92 1.54
N GLU A 83 -25.58 -3.18 1.97
CA GLU A 83 -24.39 -3.88 2.43
C GLU A 83 -23.33 -4.03 1.32
N ILE A 84 -23.76 -4.30 0.09
CA ILE A 84 -22.84 -4.41 -1.06
C ILE A 84 -22.29 -3.04 -1.43
N VAL A 85 -23.13 -1.99 -1.39
CA VAL A 85 -22.70 -0.61 -1.66
C VAL A 85 -21.69 -0.14 -0.60
N ARG A 86 -21.91 -0.49 0.68
CA ARG A 86 -20.99 -0.19 1.78
C ARG A 86 -19.65 -0.90 1.59
N ASN A 87 -19.66 -2.21 1.34
CA ASN A 87 -18.44 -2.98 1.12
C ASN A 87 -17.63 -2.45 -0.09
N GLU A 88 -18.30 -1.99 -1.15
CA GLU A 88 -17.62 -1.42 -2.30
C GLU A 88 -17.01 -0.04 -1.99
N LYS A 89 -17.68 0.78 -1.17
CA LYS A 89 -17.11 2.04 -0.66
C LYS A 89 -15.90 1.81 0.24
N GLU A 90 -15.97 0.84 1.16
CA GLU A 90 -14.84 0.47 2.03
C GLU A 90 -13.62 0.03 1.21
N LYS A 91 -13.83 -0.76 0.15
CA LYS A 91 -12.74 -1.12 -0.79
C LYS A 91 -12.15 0.10 -1.50
N MET A 92 -12.99 1.05 -1.92
CA MET A 92 -12.53 2.29 -2.56
C MET A 92 -11.72 3.15 -1.60
N GLU A 93 -12.12 3.26 -0.34
CA GLU A 93 -11.38 3.98 0.70
C GLU A 93 -10.04 3.33 1.00
N ALA A 94 -10.00 2.00 1.14
CA ALA A 94 -8.76 1.26 1.34
C ALA A 94 -7.76 1.49 0.18
N SER A 95 -8.23 1.39 -1.07
CA SER A 95 -7.40 1.71 -2.24
C SER A 95 -6.97 3.18 -2.29
N SER A 96 -7.82 4.12 -1.87
CA SER A 96 -7.49 5.55 -1.83
C SER A 96 -6.40 5.86 -0.81
N THR A 97 -6.47 5.25 0.38
CA THR A 97 -5.41 5.34 1.39
C THR A 97 -4.10 4.80 0.84
N ARG A 98 -4.13 3.64 0.17
CA ARG A 98 -2.94 3.04 -0.44
C ARG A 98 -2.34 3.91 -1.54
N LEU A 99 -3.18 4.50 -2.39
CA LEU A 99 -2.75 5.44 -3.43
C LEU A 99 -2.05 6.68 -2.83
N LYS A 100 -2.62 7.23 -1.75
CA LYS A 100 -2.03 8.38 -1.04
C LYS A 100 -0.64 8.03 -0.48
N THR A 101 -0.51 6.86 0.13
CA THR A 101 0.76 6.34 0.65
C THR A 101 1.80 6.16 -0.47
N LEU A 102 1.42 5.53 -1.59
CA LEU A 102 2.30 5.35 -2.75
C LEU A 102 2.78 6.70 -3.31
N ARG A 103 1.89 7.69 -3.44
CA ARG A 103 2.26 9.03 -3.91
C ARG A 103 3.23 9.73 -2.95
N SER A 104 3.02 9.61 -1.64
CA SER A 104 3.96 10.14 -0.65
C SER A 104 5.36 9.53 -0.78
N TYR A 105 5.47 8.23 -1.11
CA TYR A 105 6.78 7.61 -1.36
C TYR A 105 7.41 8.08 -2.66
N ILE A 106 6.63 8.26 -3.72
CA ILE A 106 7.13 8.79 -5.00
C ILE A 106 7.67 10.22 -4.83
N GLU A 107 7.05 11.04 -3.97
CA GLU A 107 7.51 12.40 -3.66
C GLU A 107 8.76 12.42 -2.75
N ALA A 108 8.92 11.40 -1.90
CA ALA A 108 10.06 11.28 -1.00
C ALA A 108 11.32 10.64 -1.64
N LEU A 109 11.20 10.16 -2.89
CA LEU A 109 12.27 9.55 -3.70
C LEU A 109 12.80 10.52 -4.76
#